data_AF-A0A0K2X4R4-F1
#
_entry.id   AF-A0A0K2X4R4-F1
#
_cell.length_a   1.000
_cell.length_b   1.000
_cell.length_c   1.000
_cell.angle_alpha   90.00
_cell.angle_beta   90.00
_cell.angle_gamma   90.00
#
_symmetry.space_group_name_H-M   'P 1'
#
loop_
_entity.id
_entity.type
_entity.pdbx_description
1 polymer ?
#
loop_
_entity_poly.entity_id
_entity_poly.type
_entity_poly.pdbx_seq_one_letter_code
_entity_poly.pdbx_strand_id
1 'polypeptide(L)'
;MLEIFIKKCLKGTQGDFCLQVDLCLKSTQTIALMGSSGVGKSTLLRTLAGLETPDSGRIVFKGQVWCDTKKQINLSSQARKVGFVFQDYGLFPHLNTQQNIAFANPKHPKIAEIIALMELEGLLKRPIATLSGGQMQRVALARAILRALDGGSLLCLDEGLSALDGRIRSKLQEQIKFLSAHFKLTTLLITHDLLEAYKMADTLIYLQAQGQTHSAKIQSLNLPSQSLQAKVLQCQDAQATLALEPQILRLPCAKELKEGACVVLESDNLTINVLESPL
;
A
#
# COMPACT_ATOMS: atom_id res chain seq x y z
N MET A 1 3.84 -15.47 -8.03
CA MET A 1 5.02 -14.60 -7.95
C MET A 1 4.78 -13.32 -8.73
N LEU A 2 5.41 -12.22 -8.34
CA LEU A 2 5.51 -10.96 -9.08
C LEU A 2 7.00 -10.68 -9.29
N GLU A 3 7.43 -10.74 -10.54
CA GLU A 3 8.81 -10.50 -10.95
C GLU A 3 8.87 -9.16 -11.69
N ILE A 4 9.75 -8.28 -11.24
CA ILE A 4 9.91 -6.94 -11.76
C ILE A 4 11.38 -6.72 -12.02
N PHE A 5 11.75 -6.59 -13.29
CA PHE A 5 13.09 -6.19 -13.70
C PHE A 5 12.94 -5.03 -14.68
N ILE A 6 12.97 -3.78 -14.21
CA ILE A 6 12.74 -2.62 -15.07
C ILE A 6 13.76 -1.50 -14.83
N LYS A 7 13.98 -0.71 -15.88
CA LYS A 7 14.66 0.57 -15.83
C LYS A 7 13.79 1.64 -16.51
N LYS A 8 13.61 2.77 -15.83
CA LYS A 8 12.88 3.94 -16.34
C LYS A 8 13.63 5.21 -15.93
N CYS A 9 14.03 6.02 -16.89
CA CYS A 9 14.58 7.34 -16.64
C CYS A 9 13.46 8.37 -16.55
N LEU A 10 13.57 9.25 -15.56
CA LEU A 10 12.56 10.16 -15.09
C LEU A 10 13.19 11.54 -14.87
N LYS A 11 12.40 12.57 -15.11
CA LYS A 11 12.79 13.95 -14.82
C LYS A 11 12.35 14.30 -13.40
N GLY A 12 13.30 14.45 -12.50
CA GLY A 12 13.07 14.86 -11.12
C GLY A 12 13.23 16.36 -10.91
N THR A 13 12.84 16.84 -9.74
CA THR A 13 13.04 18.24 -9.32
C THR A 13 14.52 18.60 -9.13
N GLN A 14 15.37 17.60 -8.83
CA GLN A 14 16.81 17.75 -8.69
C GLN A 14 17.59 17.31 -9.94
N GLY A 15 16.90 17.11 -11.07
CA GLY A 15 17.47 16.65 -12.32
C GLY A 15 17.00 15.25 -12.72
N ASP A 16 17.55 14.77 -13.83
CA ASP A 16 17.20 13.47 -14.39
C ASP A 16 17.80 12.34 -13.55
N PHE A 17 17.01 11.29 -13.34
CA PHE A 17 17.43 10.09 -12.62
C PHE A 17 16.83 8.85 -13.29
N CYS A 18 17.39 7.66 -13.04
CA CYS A 18 16.85 6.41 -13.51
C CYS A 18 16.42 5.52 -12.35
N LEU A 19 15.13 5.20 -12.34
CA LEU A 19 14.53 4.18 -11.49
C LEU A 19 14.92 2.79 -12.03
N GLN A 20 15.63 2.02 -11.22
CA GLN A 20 16.01 0.64 -11.49
C GLN A 20 15.39 -0.27 -10.44
N VAL A 21 14.60 -1.24 -10.87
CA VAL A 21 13.88 -2.13 -9.97
C VAL A 21 14.15 -3.55 -10.40
N ASP A 22 14.76 -4.32 -9.50
CA ASP A 22 14.99 -5.75 -9.65
C ASP A 22 14.45 -6.44 -8.38
N LEU A 23 13.23 -6.96 -8.48
CA LEU A 23 12.47 -7.49 -7.36
C LEU A 23 11.75 -8.76 -7.74
N CYS A 24 11.76 -9.70 -6.80
CA CYS A 24 11.03 -10.95 -6.90
C CYS A 24 10.17 -11.12 -5.65
N LEU A 25 8.85 -10.97 -5.80
CA LEU A 25 7.91 -10.92 -4.68
C LEU A 25 6.95 -12.10 -4.73
N LYS A 26 6.59 -12.62 -3.55
CA LYS A 26 5.51 -13.61 -3.46
C LYS A 26 4.19 -12.95 -3.88
N SER A 27 3.34 -13.73 -4.54
CA SER A 27 1.95 -13.30 -4.75
C SER A 27 1.13 -13.57 -3.48
N THR A 28 -0.08 -13.02 -3.41
CA THR A 28 -1.04 -13.20 -2.30
C THR A 28 -0.49 -12.73 -0.95
N GLN A 29 0.14 -11.57 -0.95
CA GLN A 29 0.65 -10.87 0.23
C GLN A 29 0.46 -9.36 0.08
N THR A 30 0.54 -8.63 1.17
CA THR A 30 0.55 -7.17 1.19
C THR A 30 1.97 -6.65 1.25
N ILE A 31 2.29 -5.69 0.38
CA ILE A 31 3.62 -5.12 0.20
C ILE A 31 3.51 -3.61 0.39
N ALA A 32 4.27 -3.06 1.34
CA ALA A 32 4.41 -1.62 1.51
C ALA A 32 5.57 -1.11 0.68
N LEU A 33 5.32 -0.08 -0.13
CA LEU A 33 6.30 0.63 -0.93
C LEU A 33 6.59 1.98 -0.30
N MET A 34 7.81 2.14 0.22
CA MET A 34 8.25 3.32 0.95
C MET A 34 9.47 3.96 0.30
N GLY A 35 9.75 5.21 0.67
CA GLY A 35 10.87 5.99 0.15
C GLY A 35 10.52 7.47 0.10
N SER A 36 11.52 8.33 -0.10
CA SER A 36 11.34 9.79 -0.17
C SER A 36 10.38 10.21 -1.28
N SER A 37 9.81 11.42 -1.17
CA SER A 37 9.01 12.00 -2.25
C SER A 37 9.84 12.13 -3.53
N GLY A 38 9.23 11.86 -4.69
CA GLY A 38 9.89 11.96 -5.99
C GLY A 38 10.85 10.81 -6.36
N VAL A 39 11.04 9.80 -5.50
CA VAL A 39 11.96 8.68 -5.79
C VAL A 39 11.48 7.71 -6.88
N GLY A 40 10.20 7.80 -7.29
CA GLY A 40 9.61 6.97 -8.36
C GLY A 40 8.60 5.90 -7.90
N LYS A 41 8.08 6.00 -6.66
CA LYS A 41 7.09 5.03 -6.11
C LYS A 41 5.83 4.92 -6.98
N SER A 42 5.15 6.05 -7.22
CA SER A 42 3.93 6.08 -8.04
C SER A 42 4.23 5.67 -9.49
N THR A 43 5.40 5.99 -10.02
CA THR A 43 5.86 5.52 -11.34
C THR A 43 5.95 4.00 -11.39
N LEU A 44 6.55 3.35 -10.38
CA LEU A 44 6.61 1.89 -10.30
C LEU A 44 5.20 1.27 -10.32
N LEU A 45 4.29 1.80 -9.52
CA LEU A 45 2.90 1.34 -9.45
C LEU A 45 2.14 1.54 -10.77
N ARG A 46 2.29 2.70 -11.42
CA ARG A 46 1.73 2.97 -12.75
C ARG A 46 2.32 2.06 -13.81
N THR A 47 3.62 1.75 -13.73
CA THR A 47 4.30 0.82 -14.64
C THR A 47 3.74 -0.60 -14.49
N LEU A 48 3.49 -1.06 -13.26
CA LEU A 48 2.84 -2.34 -13.00
C LEU A 48 1.41 -2.38 -13.56
N ALA A 49 0.66 -1.30 -13.38
CA ALA A 49 -0.70 -1.15 -13.91
C ALA A 49 -0.78 -1.01 -15.44
N GLY A 50 0.36 -0.84 -16.14
CA GLY A 50 0.38 -0.59 -17.59
C GLY A 50 -0.07 0.82 -17.98
N LEU A 51 -0.02 1.76 -17.03
CA LEU A 51 -0.29 3.18 -17.25
C LEU A 51 0.98 3.95 -17.65
N GLU A 52 2.15 3.39 -17.34
CA GLU A 52 3.46 3.90 -17.73
C GLU A 52 4.25 2.77 -18.39
N THR A 53 5.06 3.08 -19.40
CA THR A 53 5.90 2.09 -20.09
C THR A 53 7.35 2.23 -19.63
N PRO A 54 8.01 1.17 -19.13
CA PRO A 54 9.42 1.22 -18.77
C PRO A 54 10.29 1.38 -20.03
N ASP A 55 11.48 1.98 -19.90
CA ASP A 55 12.38 2.15 -21.04
C ASP A 55 13.05 0.83 -21.42
N SER A 56 13.30 -0.03 -20.43
CA SER A 56 13.72 -1.41 -20.64
C SER A 56 13.29 -2.29 -19.48
N GLY A 57 13.10 -3.58 -19.73
CA GLY A 57 12.83 -4.54 -18.67
C GLY A 57 11.82 -5.62 -19.00
N ARG A 58 11.45 -6.36 -17.97
CA ARG A 58 10.46 -7.43 -17.98
C ARG A 58 9.63 -7.38 -16.70
N ILE A 59 8.32 -7.55 -16.85
CA ILE A 59 7.36 -7.69 -15.74
C ILE A 59 6.59 -8.98 -15.97
N VAL A 60 6.61 -9.87 -14.97
CA VAL A 60 5.86 -11.13 -14.97
C VAL A 60 5.01 -11.19 -13.72
N PHE A 61 3.72 -11.49 -13.88
CA PHE A 61 2.81 -11.66 -12.76
C PHE A 61 2.06 -12.98 -12.88
N LYS A 62 2.19 -13.82 -11.84
CA LYS A 62 1.62 -15.18 -11.79
C LYS A 62 1.89 -16.00 -13.07
N GLY A 63 3.12 -15.91 -13.59
CA GLY A 63 3.56 -16.62 -14.79
C GLY A 63 3.18 -15.95 -16.13
N GLN A 64 2.31 -14.95 -16.13
CA GLN A 64 1.97 -14.18 -17.33
C GLN A 64 2.97 -13.05 -17.54
N VAL A 65 3.56 -12.96 -18.72
CA VAL A 65 4.42 -11.83 -19.10
C VAL A 65 3.54 -10.64 -19.44
N TRP A 66 3.64 -9.58 -18.64
CA TRP A 66 2.93 -8.32 -18.86
C TRP A 66 3.73 -7.33 -19.68
N CYS A 67 5.04 -7.32 -19.50
CA CYS A 67 5.96 -6.51 -20.27
C CYS A 67 7.25 -7.28 -20.49
N ASP A 68 7.80 -7.20 -21.70
CA ASP A 68 9.15 -7.65 -22.06
C ASP A 68 9.61 -6.76 -23.21
N THR A 69 10.46 -5.78 -22.92
CA THR A 69 10.88 -4.78 -23.90
C THR A 69 11.75 -5.40 -25.00
N LYS A 70 12.47 -6.49 -24.72
CA LYS A 70 13.29 -7.19 -25.73
C LYS A 70 12.41 -7.93 -26.73
N LYS A 71 11.27 -8.46 -26.27
CA LYS A 71 10.29 -9.15 -27.11
C LYS A 71 9.17 -8.24 -27.63
N GLN A 72 9.27 -6.93 -27.39
CA GLN A 72 8.25 -5.93 -27.74
C GLN A 72 6.85 -6.27 -27.17
N ILE A 73 6.80 -6.90 -26.00
CA ILE A 73 5.56 -7.21 -25.30
C ILE A 73 5.26 -6.08 -24.32
N ASN A 74 4.07 -5.50 -24.41
CA ASN A 74 3.54 -4.59 -23.41
C ASN A 74 2.01 -4.68 -23.38
N LEU A 75 1.47 -5.47 -22.45
CA LEU A 75 0.02 -5.58 -22.27
C LEU A 75 -0.55 -4.23 -21.83
N SER A 76 -1.67 -3.83 -22.43
CA SER A 76 -2.41 -2.64 -22.02
C SER A 76 -2.91 -2.74 -20.58
N SER A 77 -3.17 -1.60 -19.96
CA SER A 77 -3.76 -1.55 -18.61
C SER A 77 -5.08 -2.33 -18.52
N GLN A 78 -5.87 -2.32 -19.60
CA GLN A 78 -7.11 -3.09 -19.67
C GLN A 78 -6.84 -4.59 -19.66
N ALA A 79 -5.82 -5.08 -20.38
CA ALA A 79 -5.47 -6.50 -20.44
C ALA A 79 -4.85 -7.02 -19.13
N ARG A 80 -4.09 -6.17 -18.42
CA ARG A 80 -3.52 -6.51 -17.10
C ARG A 80 -4.58 -6.54 -15.99
N LYS A 81 -5.67 -5.78 -16.15
CA LYS A 81 -6.79 -5.64 -15.20
C LYS A 81 -6.34 -5.44 -13.75
N VAL A 82 -5.29 -4.64 -13.54
CA VAL A 82 -4.85 -4.28 -12.19
C VAL A 82 -5.92 -3.44 -11.51
N GLY A 83 -6.26 -3.77 -10.26
CA GLY A 83 -7.06 -2.89 -9.42
C GLY A 83 -6.20 -1.72 -8.96
N PHE A 84 -6.59 -0.49 -9.28
CA PHE A 84 -5.79 0.69 -8.96
C PHE A 84 -6.65 1.74 -8.24
N VAL A 85 -6.18 2.20 -7.09
CA VAL A 85 -6.73 3.36 -6.38
C VAL A 85 -5.72 4.49 -6.49
N PHE A 86 -6.13 5.53 -7.22
CA PHE A 86 -5.37 6.77 -7.36
C PHE A 86 -5.50 7.63 -6.11
N GLN A 87 -4.57 8.57 -5.95
CA GLN A 87 -4.58 9.56 -4.87
C GLN A 87 -5.88 10.40 -4.83
N ASP A 88 -6.46 10.70 -5.98
CA ASP A 88 -7.73 11.43 -6.14
C ASP A 88 -8.96 10.50 -6.24
N TYR A 89 -8.79 9.21 -5.93
CA TYR A 89 -9.78 8.13 -6.04
C TYR A 89 -10.25 7.77 -7.46
N GLY A 90 -10.08 8.66 -8.45
CA GLY A 90 -10.47 8.47 -9.84
C GLY A 90 -11.95 8.10 -10.05
N LEU A 91 -12.85 8.55 -9.17
CA LEU A 91 -14.28 8.25 -9.28
C LEU A 91 -14.93 9.06 -10.41
N PHE A 92 -15.94 8.49 -11.06
CA PHE A 92 -16.68 9.17 -12.11
C PHE A 92 -17.76 10.06 -11.48
N PRO A 93 -17.64 11.40 -11.59
CA PRO A 93 -18.51 12.32 -10.86
C PRO A 93 -19.96 12.32 -11.37
N HIS A 94 -20.18 11.91 -12.62
CA HIS A 94 -21.49 11.81 -13.26
C HIS A 94 -22.22 10.49 -12.97
N LEU A 95 -21.56 9.54 -12.28
CA LEU A 95 -22.14 8.26 -11.89
C LEU A 95 -22.45 8.24 -10.39
N ASN A 96 -23.42 7.42 -9.97
CA ASN A 96 -23.67 7.15 -8.56
C ASN A 96 -22.70 6.08 -7.99
N THR A 97 -22.78 5.81 -6.68
CA THR A 97 -21.96 4.78 -6.01
C THR A 97 -22.01 3.42 -6.71
N GLN A 98 -23.21 2.91 -6.96
CA GLN A 98 -23.40 1.58 -7.57
C GLN A 98 -22.81 1.53 -8.98
N GLN A 99 -23.05 2.56 -9.79
CA GLN A 99 -22.53 2.67 -11.15
C GLN A 99 -21.01 2.75 -11.18
N ASN A 100 -20.40 3.49 -10.24
CA ASN A 100 -18.95 3.52 -10.09
C ASN A 100 -18.38 2.13 -9.80
N ILE A 101 -18.94 1.41 -8.82
CA ILE A 101 -18.49 0.06 -8.46
C ILE A 101 -18.68 -0.91 -9.64
N ALA A 102 -19.87 -0.89 -10.24
CA ALA A 102 -20.26 -1.76 -11.35
C ALA A 102 -19.46 -1.49 -12.63
N PHE A 103 -18.85 -0.31 -12.80
CA PHE A 103 -17.99 0.00 -13.94
C PHE A 103 -16.82 -0.98 -14.09
N ALA A 104 -16.32 -1.53 -12.99
CA ALA A 104 -15.24 -2.52 -13.03
C ALA A 104 -15.68 -3.82 -13.72
N ASN A 105 -16.79 -4.39 -13.24
CA ASN A 105 -17.48 -5.53 -13.83
C ASN A 105 -18.86 -5.69 -13.15
N PRO A 106 -19.99 -5.38 -13.84
CA PRO A 106 -21.31 -5.36 -13.22
C PRO A 106 -21.85 -6.76 -12.89
N LYS A 107 -21.29 -7.81 -13.51
CA LYS A 107 -21.73 -9.21 -13.36
C LYS A 107 -20.79 -10.04 -12.49
N HIS A 108 -19.84 -9.40 -11.82
CA HIS A 108 -18.88 -10.12 -10.99
C HIS A 108 -19.59 -10.76 -9.79
N PRO A 109 -19.40 -12.07 -9.52
CA PRO A 109 -20.16 -12.78 -8.47
C PRO A 109 -19.88 -12.24 -7.06
N LYS A 110 -18.73 -11.59 -6.85
CA LYS A 110 -18.33 -10.99 -5.57
C LYS A 110 -18.80 -9.55 -5.35
N ILE A 111 -19.54 -8.94 -6.29
CA ILE A 111 -19.93 -7.52 -6.17
C ILE A 111 -20.76 -7.23 -4.93
N ALA A 112 -21.76 -8.06 -4.62
CA ALA A 112 -22.60 -7.89 -3.45
C ALA A 112 -21.82 -8.07 -2.14
N GLU A 113 -20.93 -9.07 -2.10
CA GLU A 113 -20.05 -9.35 -0.95
C GLU A 113 -19.10 -8.18 -0.68
N ILE A 114 -18.49 -7.61 -1.73
CA ILE A 114 -17.58 -6.46 -1.60
C ILE A 114 -18.33 -5.21 -1.14
N ILE A 115 -19.53 -4.97 -1.68
CA ILE A 115 -20.40 -3.86 -1.24
C ILE A 115 -20.68 -3.98 0.27
N ALA A 116 -20.99 -5.19 0.75
CA ALA A 116 -21.30 -5.42 2.15
C ALA A 116 -20.08 -5.27 3.07
N LEU A 117 -18.94 -5.87 2.70
CA LEU A 117 -17.70 -5.75 3.48
C LEU A 117 -17.18 -4.30 3.55
N MET A 118 -17.54 -3.47 2.58
CA MET A 118 -17.21 -2.03 2.56
C MET A 118 -18.27 -1.14 3.21
N GLU A 119 -19.36 -1.70 3.72
CA GLU A 119 -20.48 -0.98 4.34
C GLU A 119 -21.08 0.09 3.38
N LEU A 120 -21.33 -0.30 2.12
CA LEU A 120 -21.78 0.61 1.05
C LEU A 120 -23.27 0.45 0.66
N GLU A 121 -24.01 -0.49 1.26
CA GLU A 121 -25.39 -0.83 0.90
C GLU A 121 -26.33 0.37 0.95
N GLY A 122 -26.24 1.17 2.01
CA GLY A 122 -27.05 2.38 2.20
C GLY A 122 -26.66 3.56 1.29
N LEU A 123 -25.57 3.43 0.52
CA LEU A 123 -24.99 4.51 -0.29
C LEU A 123 -25.10 4.26 -1.79
N LEU A 124 -25.58 3.09 -2.22
CA LEU A 124 -25.55 2.64 -3.62
C LEU A 124 -26.17 3.63 -4.62
N LYS A 125 -27.28 4.27 -4.25
CA LYS A 125 -27.98 5.23 -5.13
C LYS A 125 -27.46 6.67 -5.01
N ARG A 126 -26.57 6.97 -4.07
CA ARG A 126 -26.10 8.34 -3.83
C ARG A 126 -25.15 8.81 -4.94
N PRO A 127 -25.26 10.07 -5.40
CA PRO A 127 -24.25 10.68 -6.26
C PRO A 127 -22.91 10.79 -5.53
N ILE A 128 -21.79 10.57 -6.22
CA ILE A 128 -20.45 10.61 -5.61
C ILE A 128 -20.14 11.95 -4.95
N ALA A 129 -20.57 13.07 -5.55
CA ALA A 129 -20.36 14.41 -5.01
C ALA A 129 -21.01 14.65 -3.63
N THR A 130 -21.93 13.79 -3.19
CA THR A 130 -22.61 13.88 -1.88
C THR A 130 -21.96 13.02 -0.80
N LEU A 131 -20.94 12.23 -1.16
CA LEU A 131 -20.25 11.32 -0.25
C LEU A 131 -19.16 12.04 0.53
N SER A 132 -18.91 11.59 1.76
CA SER A 132 -17.70 12.01 2.50
C SER A 132 -16.43 11.45 1.84
N GLY A 133 -15.26 12.01 2.17
CA GLY A 133 -13.97 11.52 1.67
C GLY A 133 -13.75 10.02 1.93
N GLY A 134 -14.04 9.55 3.14
CA GLY A 134 -13.94 8.13 3.50
C GLY A 134 -14.94 7.24 2.75
N GLN A 135 -16.15 7.74 2.47
CA GLN A 135 -17.13 7.02 1.65
C GLN A 135 -16.65 6.91 0.20
N MET A 136 -16.18 8.01 -0.41
CA MET A 136 -15.59 7.99 -1.76
C MET A 136 -14.44 6.98 -1.85
N GLN A 137 -13.56 6.97 -0.86
CA GLN A 137 -12.47 6.02 -0.84
C GLN A 137 -12.92 4.55 -0.80
N ARG A 138 -13.95 4.24 0.01
CA ARG A 138 -14.55 2.89 0.04
C ARG A 138 -15.12 2.48 -1.31
N VAL A 139 -15.78 3.41 -2.01
CA VAL A 139 -16.29 3.19 -3.37
C VAL A 139 -15.12 2.90 -4.34
N ALA A 140 -14.04 3.67 -4.26
CA ALA A 140 -12.87 3.48 -5.11
C ALA A 140 -12.17 2.14 -4.84
N LEU A 141 -12.02 1.76 -3.57
CA LEU A 141 -11.48 0.47 -3.16
C LEU A 141 -12.36 -0.68 -3.63
N ALA A 142 -13.68 -0.61 -3.45
CA ALA A 142 -14.61 -1.63 -3.91
C ALA A 142 -14.48 -1.87 -5.43
N ARG A 143 -14.44 -0.78 -6.21
CA ARG A 143 -14.22 -0.82 -7.67
C ARG A 143 -12.86 -1.42 -8.03
N ALA A 144 -11.80 -1.03 -7.33
CA ALA A 144 -10.46 -1.54 -7.58
C ALA A 144 -10.30 -3.02 -7.23
N ILE A 145 -10.87 -3.49 -6.11
CA ILE A 145 -10.85 -4.89 -5.71
C ILE A 145 -11.59 -5.76 -6.73
N LEU A 146 -12.77 -5.32 -7.18
CA LEU A 146 -13.50 -6.00 -8.27
C LEU A 146 -12.66 -6.13 -9.53
N ARG A 147 -11.96 -5.05 -9.91
CA ARG A 147 -11.07 -5.07 -11.07
C ARG A 147 -9.92 -6.05 -10.87
N ALA A 148 -9.27 -6.03 -9.71
CA ALA A 148 -8.17 -6.92 -9.37
C ALA A 148 -8.58 -8.39 -9.45
N LEU A 149 -9.77 -8.74 -8.93
CA LEU A 149 -10.31 -10.10 -8.98
C LEU A 149 -10.49 -10.63 -10.41
N ASP A 150 -10.73 -9.74 -11.39
CA ASP A 150 -11.00 -10.11 -12.79
C ASP A 150 -9.73 -10.41 -13.63
N GLY A 151 -8.51 -10.05 -13.19
CA GLY A 151 -7.29 -10.32 -13.97
C GLY A 151 -6.02 -10.64 -13.20
N GLY A 152 -6.17 -11.40 -12.11
CA GLY A 152 -5.04 -12.07 -11.49
C GLY A 152 -4.75 -11.63 -10.05
N SER A 153 -5.60 -10.78 -9.47
CA SER A 153 -5.56 -10.39 -8.06
C SER A 153 -4.40 -9.46 -7.70
N LEU A 154 -4.02 -8.51 -8.56
CA LEU A 154 -3.10 -7.41 -8.20
C LEU A 154 -3.90 -6.15 -7.85
N LEU A 155 -3.72 -5.65 -6.63
CA LEU A 155 -4.28 -4.40 -6.12
C LEU A 155 -3.16 -3.40 -5.83
N CYS A 156 -3.36 -2.16 -6.26
CA CYS A 156 -2.38 -1.09 -6.22
C CYS A 156 -3.01 0.15 -5.57
N LEU A 157 -2.42 0.65 -4.48
CA LEU A 157 -2.91 1.80 -3.71
C LEU A 157 -1.85 2.91 -3.69
N ASP A 158 -2.11 4.02 -4.36
CA ASP A 158 -1.17 5.16 -4.46
C ASP A 158 -1.55 6.24 -3.42
N GLU A 159 -0.95 6.16 -2.22
CA GLU A 159 -1.14 7.10 -1.09
C GLU A 159 -2.59 7.33 -0.66
N GLY A 160 -3.48 6.36 -0.94
CA GLY A 160 -4.92 6.54 -0.82
C GLY A 160 -5.43 6.83 0.61
N LEU A 161 -4.65 6.57 1.66
CA LEU A 161 -5.08 6.66 3.06
C LEU A 161 -4.64 7.95 3.77
N SER A 162 -3.77 8.74 3.15
CA SER A 162 -3.11 9.91 3.76
C SER A 162 -4.06 11.05 4.14
N ALA A 163 -5.14 11.24 3.40
CA ALA A 163 -6.08 12.36 3.56
C ALA A 163 -7.18 12.12 4.62
N LEU A 164 -7.24 10.93 5.24
CA LEU A 164 -8.28 10.58 6.22
C LEU A 164 -7.89 10.94 7.65
N ASP A 165 -8.90 11.21 8.49
CA ASP A 165 -8.71 11.29 9.95
C ASP A 165 -8.23 9.95 10.54
N GLY A 166 -7.59 9.99 11.71
CA GLY A 166 -6.92 8.82 12.28
C GLY A 166 -7.85 7.64 12.58
N ARG A 167 -9.11 7.89 12.98
CA ARG A 167 -10.06 6.82 13.33
C ARG A 167 -10.58 6.13 12.07
N ILE A 168 -10.99 6.92 11.07
CA ILE A 168 -11.46 6.39 9.78
C ILE A 168 -10.31 5.68 9.06
N ARG A 169 -9.10 6.25 9.10
CA ARG A 169 -7.88 5.63 8.53
C ARG A 169 -7.62 4.26 9.13
N SER A 170 -7.58 4.15 10.47
CA SER A 170 -7.32 2.86 11.14
C SER A 170 -8.35 1.79 10.76
N LYS A 171 -9.64 2.16 10.73
CA LYS A 171 -10.71 1.25 10.31
C LYS A 171 -10.52 0.79 8.86
N LEU A 172 -10.18 1.71 7.95
CA LEU A 172 -9.95 1.37 6.54
C LEU A 172 -8.73 0.47 6.35
N GLN A 173 -7.65 0.70 7.08
CA GLN A 173 -6.44 -0.13 7.04
C GLN A 173 -6.77 -1.59 7.43
N GLU A 174 -7.55 -1.78 8.49
CA GLU A 174 -8.03 -3.11 8.91
C GLU A 174 -8.92 -3.75 7.84
N GLN A 175 -9.84 -2.99 7.25
CA GLN A 175 -10.68 -3.49 6.14
C GLN A 175 -9.82 -3.89 4.94
N ILE A 176 -8.85 -3.09 4.51
CA ILE A 176 -7.96 -3.39 3.38
C ILE A 176 -7.13 -4.64 3.66
N LYS A 177 -6.58 -4.78 4.86
CA LYS A 177 -5.82 -5.96 5.28
C LYS A 177 -6.69 -7.21 5.25
N PHE A 178 -7.88 -7.13 5.85
CA PHE A 178 -8.86 -8.21 5.84
C PHE A 178 -9.24 -8.63 4.42
N LEU A 179 -9.61 -7.66 3.57
CA LEU A 179 -10.03 -7.92 2.20
C LEU A 179 -8.91 -8.49 1.33
N SER A 180 -7.68 -7.99 1.50
CA SER A 180 -6.51 -8.49 0.78
C SER A 180 -6.28 -9.97 1.12
N ALA A 181 -6.37 -10.34 2.39
CA ALA A 181 -6.25 -11.73 2.84
C ALA A 181 -7.44 -12.58 2.37
N HIS A 182 -8.67 -12.11 2.59
CA HIS A 182 -9.92 -12.80 2.27
C HIS A 182 -10.02 -13.13 0.78
N PHE A 183 -9.65 -12.19 -0.09
CA PHE A 183 -9.66 -12.35 -1.54
C PHE A 183 -8.33 -12.84 -2.13
N LYS A 184 -7.33 -13.14 -1.29
CA LYS A 184 -5.99 -13.58 -1.70
C LYS A 184 -5.36 -12.65 -2.74
N LEU A 185 -5.46 -11.35 -2.51
CA LEU A 185 -4.88 -10.32 -3.36
C LEU A 185 -3.38 -10.20 -3.12
N THR A 186 -2.64 -9.88 -4.16
CA THR A 186 -1.30 -9.28 -4.05
C THR A 186 -1.53 -7.77 -3.99
N THR A 187 -1.28 -7.15 -2.84
CA THR A 187 -1.58 -5.73 -2.63
C THR A 187 -0.27 -4.95 -2.52
N LEU A 188 -0.06 -3.96 -3.37
CA LEU A 188 1.03 -2.98 -3.23
C LEU A 188 0.42 -1.66 -2.78
N LEU A 189 0.89 -1.14 -1.64
CA LEU A 189 0.45 0.15 -1.10
C LEU A 189 1.64 1.09 -0.96
N ILE A 190 1.50 2.33 -1.43
CA ILE A 190 2.45 3.40 -1.11
C ILE A 190 2.02 4.04 0.20
N THR A 191 2.96 4.15 1.10
CA THR A 191 2.81 4.95 2.32
C THR A 191 4.13 5.65 2.67
N HIS A 192 4.01 6.80 3.31
CA HIS A 192 5.13 7.49 3.98
C HIS A 192 5.14 7.22 5.49
N ASP A 193 4.16 6.48 5.99
CA ASP A 193 4.01 6.15 7.39
C ASP A 193 4.52 4.73 7.66
N LEU A 194 5.57 4.62 8.47
CA LEU A 194 6.11 3.33 8.88
C LEU A 194 5.08 2.51 9.65
N LEU A 195 4.32 3.12 10.56
CA LEU A 195 3.32 2.38 11.33
C LEU A 195 2.26 1.76 10.43
N GLU A 196 1.86 2.48 9.38
CA GLU A 196 0.95 1.95 8.37
C GLU A 196 1.55 0.75 7.64
N ALA A 197 2.80 0.87 7.19
CA ALA A 197 3.52 -0.23 6.56
C ALA A 197 3.61 -1.46 7.49
N TYR A 198 3.97 -1.25 8.75
CA TYR A 198 4.08 -2.31 9.76
C TYR A 198 2.72 -2.94 10.13
N LYS A 199 1.65 -2.15 10.20
CA LYS A 199 0.32 -2.65 10.53
C LYS A 199 -0.27 -3.49 9.39
N MET A 200 0.01 -3.12 8.14
CA MET A 200 -0.68 -3.66 6.97
C MET A 200 0.12 -4.67 6.16
N ALA A 201 1.44 -4.51 6.02
CA ALA A 201 2.24 -5.22 5.04
C ALA A 201 3.02 -6.41 5.63
N ASP A 202 3.12 -7.45 4.82
CA ASP A 202 3.95 -8.63 5.07
C ASP A 202 5.40 -8.40 4.59
N THR A 203 5.60 -7.49 3.63
CA THR A 203 6.91 -7.15 3.07
C THR A 203 7.03 -5.65 2.90
N LEU A 204 8.18 -5.09 3.26
CA LEU A 204 8.50 -3.69 3.01
C LEU A 204 9.50 -3.60 1.86
N ILE A 205 9.27 -2.66 0.95
CA ILE A 205 10.18 -2.32 -0.13
C ILE A 205 10.52 -0.85 0.03
N TYR A 206 11.81 -0.57 0.22
CA TYR A 206 12.29 0.78 0.36
C TYR A 206 13.00 1.22 -0.93
N LEU A 207 12.51 2.29 -1.55
CA LEU A 207 13.14 2.94 -2.70
C LEU A 207 14.15 3.96 -2.20
N GLN A 208 15.41 3.76 -2.56
CA GLN A 208 16.55 4.60 -2.18
C GLN A 208 17.05 5.37 -3.39
N ALA A 209 17.28 6.67 -3.24
CA ALA A 209 18.04 7.46 -4.18
C ALA A 209 19.54 7.29 -3.90
N GLN A 210 20.32 6.95 -4.93
CA GLN A 210 21.78 6.86 -4.89
C GLN A 210 22.35 7.64 -6.10
N GLY A 211 22.58 8.94 -5.90
CA GLY A 211 22.91 9.85 -6.99
C GLY A 211 21.78 9.87 -8.02
N GLN A 212 22.09 9.63 -9.30
CA GLN A 212 21.11 9.58 -10.38
C GLN A 212 20.43 8.20 -10.54
N THR A 213 20.76 7.21 -9.72
CA THR A 213 20.10 5.89 -9.77
C THR A 213 19.25 5.69 -8.54
N HIS A 214 17.96 5.40 -8.75
CA HIS A 214 17.05 5.07 -7.66
C HIS A 214 16.77 3.57 -7.70
N SER A 215 17.05 2.86 -6.61
CA SER A 215 16.90 1.41 -6.54
C SER A 215 15.90 0.98 -5.48
N ALA A 216 15.17 -0.10 -5.76
CA ALA A 216 14.27 -0.72 -4.80
C ALA A 216 15.00 -1.85 -4.07
N LYS A 217 14.93 -1.86 -2.74
CA LYS A 217 15.44 -2.96 -1.91
C LYS A 217 14.31 -3.59 -1.13
N ILE A 218 14.27 -4.93 -1.15
CA ILE A 218 13.37 -5.70 -0.30
C ILE A 218 13.95 -5.67 1.11
N GLN A 219 13.13 -5.23 2.06
CA GLN A 219 13.37 -5.43 3.47
C GLN A 219 12.31 -6.40 3.96
N SER A 220 12.71 -7.63 4.22
CA SER A 220 11.83 -8.59 4.87
C SER A 220 11.49 -8.04 6.25
N LEU A 221 10.21 -7.75 6.47
CA LEU A 221 9.67 -7.55 7.80
C LEU A 221 9.62 -8.94 8.46
N ASN A 222 10.77 -9.44 8.91
CA ASN A 222 10.82 -10.59 9.83
C ASN A 222 10.36 -10.08 11.20
N LEU A 223 9.10 -9.70 11.29
CA LEU A 223 8.48 -9.42 12.55
C LEU A 223 7.99 -10.78 13.04
N PRO A 224 8.44 -11.27 14.20
CA PRO A 224 7.58 -12.16 14.94
C PRO A 224 6.25 -11.41 15.08
N SER A 225 5.17 -12.10 14.75
CA SER A 225 3.82 -11.56 14.64
C SER A 225 3.60 -10.55 15.77
N GLN A 226 3.48 -9.26 15.42
CA GLN A 226 3.15 -8.13 16.31
C GLN A 226 4.28 -7.35 17.02
N SER A 227 5.59 -7.52 16.74
CA SER A 227 6.63 -6.83 17.54
C SER A 227 7.49 -5.81 16.74
N LEU A 228 7.59 -4.53 17.16
CA LEU A 228 8.46 -3.50 16.53
C LEU A 228 9.60 -3.05 17.44
N GLN A 229 10.83 -2.98 16.94
CA GLN A 229 11.94 -2.41 17.72
C GLN A 229 11.92 -0.88 17.69
N ALA A 230 12.04 -0.26 18.85
CA ALA A 230 12.13 1.18 19.02
C ALA A 230 13.22 1.54 20.04
N LYS A 231 13.83 2.71 19.92
CA LYS A 231 14.77 3.24 20.91
C LYS A 231 14.07 4.26 21.80
N VAL A 232 14.16 4.10 23.11
CA VAL A 232 13.59 5.07 24.05
C VAL A 232 14.39 6.36 23.98
N LEU A 233 13.73 7.45 23.59
CA LEU A 233 14.31 8.80 23.61
C LEU A 233 14.08 9.47 24.96
N GLN A 234 12.88 9.34 25.52
CA GLN A 234 12.48 9.98 26.78
C GLN A 234 11.28 9.23 27.39
N CYS A 235 11.19 9.12 28.71
CA CYS A 235 10.02 8.58 29.40
C CYS A 235 9.68 9.43 30.64
N GLN A 236 8.55 10.14 30.63
CA GLN A 236 8.09 11.02 31.72
C GLN A 236 6.56 10.99 31.81
N ASP A 237 6.01 11.13 33.02
CA ASP A 237 4.57 11.26 33.28
C ASP A 237 3.69 10.20 32.58
N ALA A 238 4.09 8.91 32.69
CA ALA A 238 3.43 7.79 32.04
C ALA A 238 3.33 7.90 30.50
N GLN A 239 4.23 8.67 29.87
CA GLN A 239 4.41 8.71 28.42
C GLN A 239 5.86 8.41 28.03
N ALA A 240 6.01 7.53 27.03
CA ALA A 240 7.28 7.21 26.41
C ALA A 240 7.36 7.81 25.00
N THR A 241 8.45 8.53 24.73
CA THR A 241 8.87 8.99 23.42
C THR A 241 9.86 7.99 22.86
N LEU A 242 9.51 7.33 21.75
CA LEU A 242 10.27 6.26 21.15
C LEU A 242 10.68 6.65 19.72
N ALA A 243 11.95 6.45 19.39
CA ALA A 243 12.43 6.52 18.01
C ALA A 243 12.21 5.17 17.32
N LEU A 244 11.32 5.14 16.33
CA LEU A 244 11.30 4.15 15.28
C LEU A 244 11.75 4.83 14.00
N GLU A 245 13.05 4.80 13.71
CA GLU A 245 13.60 5.56 12.59
C GLU A 245 12.81 5.34 11.29
N PRO A 246 12.29 6.40 10.63
CA PRO A 246 12.58 7.82 10.85
C PRO A 246 11.54 8.60 11.68
N GLN A 247 10.63 7.92 12.36
CA GLN A 247 9.55 8.53 13.14
C GLN A 247 9.84 8.54 14.65
N ILE A 248 9.25 9.52 15.33
CA ILE A 248 9.19 9.59 16.78
C ILE A 248 7.73 9.34 17.18
N LEU A 249 7.49 8.32 18.00
CA LEU A 249 6.19 8.01 18.56
C LEU A 249 6.12 8.41 20.02
N ARG A 250 4.97 8.93 20.43
CA ARG A 250 4.64 9.17 21.83
C ARG A 250 3.51 8.24 22.21
N LEU A 251 3.75 7.38 23.18
CA LEU A 251 2.83 6.35 23.61
C LEU A 251 2.66 6.39 25.12
N PRO A 252 1.45 6.19 25.65
CA PRO A 252 1.27 5.99 27.08
C PRO A 252 2.02 4.73 27.52
N CYS A 253 2.80 4.83 28.59
CA CYS A 253 3.60 3.73 29.12
C CYS A 253 3.33 3.57 30.62
N ALA A 254 2.93 2.35 31.01
CA ALA A 254 2.63 2.04 32.41
C ALA A 254 3.88 1.76 33.25
N LYS A 255 5.06 1.65 32.62
CA LYS A 255 6.35 1.38 33.28
C LYS A 255 7.35 2.47 32.91
N GLU A 256 8.23 2.83 33.84
CA GLU A 256 9.37 3.70 33.53
C GLU A 256 10.37 2.96 32.65
N LEU A 257 10.71 3.54 31.51
CA LEU A 257 11.68 3.00 30.56
C LEU A 257 12.97 3.81 30.64
N LYS A 258 14.12 3.13 30.60
CA LYS A 258 15.42 3.80 30.57
C LYS A 258 15.64 4.46 29.22
N GLU A 259 16.04 5.74 29.24
CA GLU A 259 16.48 6.46 28.05
C GLU A 259 17.65 5.73 27.38
N GLY A 260 17.61 5.59 26.06
CA GLY A 260 18.59 4.86 25.28
C GLY A 260 18.36 3.35 25.18
N ALA A 261 17.43 2.76 25.93
CA ALA A 261 17.11 1.34 25.83
C ALA A 261 16.46 0.99 24.49
N CYS A 262 16.79 -0.18 23.95
CA CYS A 262 16.03 -0.79 22.87
C CYS A 262 14.85 -1.54 23.45
N VAL A 263 13.67 -1.22 22.95
CA VAL A 263 12.42 -1.82 23.39
C VAL A 263 11.70 -2.45 22.22
N VAL A 264 10.98 -3.52 22.51
CA VAL A 264 10.09 -4.17 21.55
C VAL A 264 8.67 -3.73 21.86
N LEU A 265 7.98 -3.20 20.86
CA LEU A 265 6.59 -2.79 20.90
C LEU A 265 5.74 -3.92 20.38
N GLU A 266 5.07 -4.62 21.28
CA GLU A 266 4.08 -5.62 20.89
C GLU A 266 2.69 -5.00 20.76
N SER A 267 2.03 -5.29 19.64
CA SER A 267 0.66 -4.87 19.38
C SER A 267 -0.33 -5.95 19.85
N ASP A 268 -0.80 -5.87 21.09
CA ASP A 268 -1.97 -6.62 21.56
C ASP A 268 -3.10 -5.66 21.96
N ASN A 269 -4.28 -5.82 21.35
CA ASN A 269 -5.53 -5.12 21.72
C ASN A 269 -5.36 -3.62 22.08
N LEU A 270 -4.69 -2.85 21.21
CA LEU A 270 -4.49 -1.39 21.36
C LEU A 270 -3.60 -0.96 22.54
N THR A 271 -2.92 -1.89 23.19
CA THR A 271 -1.87 -1.62 24.19
C THR A 271 -0.51 -1.98 23.62
N ILE A 272 0.44 -1.06 23.72
CA ILE A 272 1.83 -1.31 23.34
C ILE A 272 2.57 -1.79 24.57
N ASN A 273 2.84 -3.10 24.61
CA ASN A 273 3.65 -3.67 25.66
C ASN A 273 5.11 -3.40 25.34
N VAL A 274 5.77 -2.70 26.24
CA VAL A 274 7.19 -2.39 26.12
C VAL A 274 7.95 -3.48 26.86
N LEU A 275 8.53 -4.40 26.09
CA LEU A 275 9.40 -5.44 26.64
C LEU A 275 10.84 -4.93 26.61
N GLU A 276 11.53 -5.00 27.75
CA GLU A 276 12.97 -4.80 27.79
C GLU A 276 13.63 -5.92 26.97
N SER A 277 14.45 -5.56 25.98
CA SER A 277 15.27 -6.55 25.28
C SER A 277 16.27 -7.13 26.28
N PRO A 278 16.32 -8.46 26.51
CA PRO A 278 17.51 -9.05 27.11
C PRO A 278 18.68 -8.78 26.15
N LEU A 279 19.80 -8.36 26.72
CA LEU A 279 21.07 -8.14 26.02
C LEU A 279 21.50 -9.37 25.21
#